data_AF-A0A924MKG7-F1
#
_entry.id   AF-A0A924MKG7-F1
#
_cell.length_a   1.000
_cell.length_b   1.000
_cell.length_c   1.000
_cell.angle_alpha   90.00
_cell.angle_beta   90.00
_cell.angle_gamma   90.00
#
_symmetry.space_group_name_H-M   'P 1'
#
loop_
_entity.id
_entity.type
_entity.pdbx_description
1 polymer ?
#
loop_
_entity_poly.entity_id
_entity_poly.type
_entity_poly.pdbx_seq_one_letter_code
_entity_poly.pdbx_strand_id
1 'polypeptide(L)'
;MKRARGFTLLEVMLAFTILAVAMGLLLGMLSRGLGQVRMSQDETEATLHAQSLLDQVGVVDAVQPGETSGDFDNGRYRYRMATTEIEDPSPASALPTAVVDAATAVNAPKIYRIALDVSWGPADAPRELKFVTLRARSPPLGGPTP
;
A
#
# COMPACT_ATOMS: atom_id res chain seq x y z
N MET A 1 23.95 58.44 -40.63
CA MET A 1 24.74 57.86 -39.53
C MET A 1 23.80 57.24 -38.51
N LYS A 2 23.77 55.91 -38.37
CA LYS A 2 22.90 55.23 -37.38
C LYS A 2 23.58 55.32 -36.00
N ARG A 3 22.89 55.92 -35.02
CA ARG A 3 23.37 55.93 -33.62
C ARG A 3 23.28 54.52 -33.05
N ALA A 4 24.41 53.97 -32.60
CA ALA A 4 24.42 52.76 -31.79
C ALA A 4 23.78 53.09 -30.43
N ARG A 5 22.66 52.44 -30.10
CA ARG A 5 22.06 52.50 -28.76
C ARG A 5 22.86 51.54 -27.89
N GLY A 6 23.69 52.07 -27.00
CA GLY A 6 24.38 51.27 -25.98
C GLY A 6 23.38 50.68 -24.99
N PHE A 7 23.68 49.50 -24.45
CA PHE A 7 22.93 48.88 -23.37
C PHE A 7 22.90 49.82 -22.15
N THR A 8 21.73 49.94 -21.51
CA THR A 8 21.62 50.72 -20.26
C THR A 8 22.10 49.89 -19.07
N LEU A 9 22.69 50.52 -18.06
CA LEU A 9 23.06 49.84 -16.80
C LEU A 9 21.86 49.10 -16.19
N LEU A 10 20.67 49.72 -16.29
CA LEU A 10 19.40 49.17 -15.83
C LEU A 10 19.08 47.84 -16.51
N GLU A 11 19.38 47.69 -17.80
CA GLU A 11 19.10 46.46 -18.56
C GLU A 11 19.96 45.28 -18.10
N VAL A 12 21.25 45.53 -17.81
CA VAL A 12 22.13 44.50 -17.24
C VAL A 12 21.66 44.09 -15.84
N MET A 13 21.31 45.07 -15.00
CA MET A 13 20.76 44.79 -13.67
C MET A 13 19.45 44.00 -13.75
N LEU A 14 18.55 44.39 -14.64
CA LEU A 14 17.28 43.70 -14.85
C LEU A 14 17.52 42.26 -15.33
N ALA A 15 18.43 42.04 -16.28
CA ALA A 15 18.80 40.70 -16.73
C ALA A 15 19.32 39.82 -15.59
N PHE A 16 20.19 40.36 -14.72
CA PHE A 16 20.68 39.63 -13.54
C PHE A 16 19.55 39.34 -12.54
N THR A 17 18.62 40.27 -12.30
CA THR A 17 17.50 40.03 -11.39
C THR A 17 16.59 38.91 -11.91
N ILE A 18 16.23 38.94 -13.20
CA ILE A 18 15.42 37.89 -13.84
C ILE A 18 16.15 36.55 -13.77
N LEU A 19 17.45 36.54 -14.07
CA LEU A 19 18.27 35.33 -14.01
C LEU A 19 18.31 34.75 -12.58
N ALA A 20 18.53 35.59 -11.57
CA ALA A 20 18.57 35.17 -10.18
C ALA A 20 17.23 34.58 -9.72
N VAL A 21 16.12 35.22 -10.08
CA VAL A 21 14.76 34.72 -9.78
C VAL A 21 14.50 33.40 -10.50
N ALA A 22 14.81 33.30 -11.79
CA ALA A 22 14.64 32.07 -12.56
C ALA A 22 15.44 30.91 -11.97
N MET A 23 16.69 31.15 -11.58
CA MET A 23 17.53 30.15 -10.93
C MET A 23 16.96 29.72 -9.57
N GLY A 24 16.46 30.67 -8.78
CA GLY A 24 15.79 30.37 -7.51
C GLY A 24 14.55 29.49 -7.69
N LEU A 25 13.75 29.75 -8.72
CA LEU A 25 12.60 28.92 -9.07
C LEU A 25 13.03 27.51 -9.50
N LEU A 26 14.06 27.39 -10.35
CA LEU A 26 14.58 26.09 -10.78
C LEU A 26 15.09 25.26 -9.60
N LEU A 27 15.87 25.87 -8.70
CA LEU A 27 16.38 25.19 -7.52
C LEU A 27 15.26 24.77 -6.56
N GLY A 28 14.24 25.63 -6.41
CA GLY A 28 13.04 25.33 -5.64
C GLY A 28 12.25 24.14 -6.22
N MET A 29 12.07 24.08 -7.54
CA MET A 29 11.43 22.95 -8.22
C MET A 29 12.23 21.67 -8.05
N LEU A 30 13.56 21.72 -8.24
CA LEU A 30 14.43 20.56 -8.08
C LEU A 30 14.39 20.02 -6.66
N SER A 31 14.48 20.90 -5.66
CA SER A 31 14.43 20.51 -4.24
C SER A 31 13.11 19.82 -3.88
N ARG A 32 11.98 20.33 -4.40
CA ARG A 32 10.67 19.71 -4.23
C ARG A 32 10.57 18.36 -4.95
N GLY A 33 11.09 18.28 -6.19
CA GLY A 33 11.12 17.05 -6.97
C GLY A 33 11.90 15.94 -6.26
N LEU A 34 13.07 16.25 -5.71
CA LEU A 34 13.86 15.30 -4.92
C LEU A 34 13.12 14.81 -3.67
N GLY A 35 12.41 15.70 -2.97
CA GLY A 35 11.57 15.33 -1.83
C GLY A 35 10.42 14.40 -2.23
N GLN A 36 9.78 14.67 -3.37
CA GLN A 36 8.69 13.85 -3.90
C GLN A 36 9.18 12.45 -4.31
N VAL A 37 10.36 12.34 -4.91
CA VAL A 37 10.96 11.05 -5.27
C VAL A 37 11.19 10.19 -4.03
N ARG A 38 11.75 10.76 -2.95
CA ARG A 38 11.97 10.03 -1.69
C ARG A 38 10.66 9.54 -1.08
N MET A 39 9.63 10.40 -1.06
CA MET A 39 8.31 10.04 -0.58
C MET A 39 7.70 8.88 -1.38
N SER A 40 7.81 8.92 -2.71
CA SER A 40 7.33 7.84 -3.58
C SER A 40 8.10 6.54 -3.37
N GLN A 41 9.41 6.62 -3.09
CA GLN A 41 10.22 5.45 -2.75
C GLN A 41 9.75 4.81 -1.44
N ASP A 42 9.51 5.58 -0.38
CA ASP A 42 9.01 5.07 0.90
C ASP A 42 7.66 4.34 0.73
N GLU A 43 6.72 4.94 -0.02
CA GLU A 43 5.41 4.34 -0.28
C GLU A 43 5.52 3.04 -1.08
N THR A 44 6.42 3.01 -2.08
CA THR A 44 6.66 1.82 -2.90
C THR A 44 7.25 0.68 -2.05
N GLU A 45 8.24 0.98 -1.22
CA GLU A 45 8.87 0.01 -0.31
C GLU A 45 7.85 -0.56 0.69
N ALA A 46 7.09 0.32 1.36
CA ALA A 46 6.01 -0.10 2.26
C ALA A 46 4.97 -0.99 1.56
N THR A 47 4.62 -0.66 0.32
CA THR A 47 3.68 -1.44 -0.49
C THR A 47 4.23 -2.82 -0.86
N LEU A 48 5.50 -2.92 -1.23
CA LEU A 48 6.14 -4.19 -1.55
C LEU A 48 6.22 -5.11 -0.31
N HIS A 49 6.55 -4.55 0.85
CA HIS A 49 6.51 -5.28 2.12
C HIS A 49 5.09 -5.76 2.45
N ALA A 50 4.10 -4.89 2.28
CA ALA A 50 2.70 -5.23 2.51
C ALA A 50 2.22 -6.37 1.60
N GLN A 51 2.52 -6.29 0.30
CA GLN A 51 2.18 -7.32 -0.68
C GLN A 51 2.85 -8.66 -0.33
N SER A 52 4.14 -8.65 -0.03
CA SER A 52 4.87 -9.86 0.40
C SER A 52 4.23 -10.50 1.64
N LEU A 53 3.80 -9.69 2.61
CA LEU A 53 3.12 -10.18 3.80
C LEU A 53 1.77 -10.82 3.46
N LEU A 54 0.96 -10.12 2.65
CA LEU A 54 -0.35 -10.61 2.23
C LEU A 54 -0.26 -11.87 1.35
N ASP A 55 0.79 -12.02 0.56
CA ASP A 55 1.02 -13.19 -0.29
C ASP A 55 1.35 -14.44 0.54
N GLN A 56 2.10 -14.27 1.63
CA GLN A 56 2.44 -15.38 2.55
C GLN A 56 1.22 -15.92 3.30
N VAL A 57 0.26 -15.06 3.64
CA VAL A 57 -0.96 -15.44 4.38
C VAL A 57 -1.78 -16.42 3.55
N GLY A 58 -1.91 -17.68 3.99
CA GLY A 58 -2.67 -18.72 3.29
C GLY A 58 -1.89 -19.52 2.25
N VAL A 59 -0.61 -19.20 2.01
CA VAL A 59 0.33 -20.06 1.26
C VAL A 59 1.22 -20.84 2.23
N VAL A 60 1.76 -20.16 3.25
CA VAL A 60 2.67 -20.77 4.24
C VAL A 60 1.91 -21.17 5.51
N ASP A 61 1.08 -20.26 6.04
CA ASP A 61 0.30 -20.50 7.25
C ASP A 61 -1.18 -20.71 6.96
N ALA A 62 -1.81 -21.59 7.76
CA ALA A 62 -3.24 -21.72 7.72
C ALA A 62 -3.88 -20.40 8.21
N VAL A 63 -4.48 -19.63 7.28
CA VAL A 63 -5.42 -18.52 7.57
C VAL A 63 -6.33 -18.93 8.74
N GLN A 64 -6.12 -18.25 9.86
CA GLN A 64 -6.87 -18.38 11.09
C GLN A 64 -7.26 -16.97 11.53
N PRO A 65 -8.45 -16.78 12.12
CA PRO A 65 -8.80 -15.51 12.74
C PRO A 65 -7.76 -15.12 13.78
N GLY A 66 -7.38 -13.85 13.81
CA GLY A 66 -6.38 -13.35 14.74
C GLY A 66 -5.76 -12.03 14.31
N GLU A 67 -4.96 -11.46 15.20
CA GLU A 67 -4.18 -10.27 14.95
C GLU A 67 -2.68 -10.58 15.01
N THR A 68 -1.94 -10.06 14.05
CA THR A 68 -0.48 -10.16 13.99
C THR A 68 0.09 -8.76 13.82
N SER A 69 1.18 -8.46 14.51
CA SER A 69 1.86 -7.18 14.35
C SER A 69 3.37 -7.38 14.40
N GLY A 70 4.09 -6.42 13.85
CA GLY A 70 5.55 -6.45 13.83
C GLY A 70 6.12 -5.25 13.10
N ASP A 71 7.38 -5.38 12.70
CA ASP A 71 8.09 -4.35 11.98
C ASP A 71 8.95 -4.92 10.84
N PHE A 72 9.33 -4.03 9.93
CA PHE A 72 10.27 -4.27 8.84
C PHE A 72 11.34 -3.19 8.84
N ASP A 73 12.47 -3.50 8.20
CA ASP A 73 13.59 -2.56 8.00
C ASP A 73 14.03 -1.92 9.32
N ASN A 74 14.33 -2.76 10.31
CA ASN A 74 14.79 -2.39 11.66
C ASN A 74 13.86 -1.38 12.38
N GLY A 75 12.55 -1.61 12.34
CA GLY A 75 11.57 -0.75 13.01
C GLY A 75 11.11 0.47 12.21
N ARG A 76 11.63 0.70 10.99
CA ARG A 76 11.23 1.84 10.15
C ARG A 76 9.77 1.76 9.71
N TYR A 77 9.32 0.56 9.33
CA TYR A 77 7.94 0.28 8.98
C TYR A 77 7.32 -0.61 10.05
N ARG A 78 6.16 -0.23 10.56
CA ARG A 78 5.41 -1.02 11.55
C ARG A 78 4.08 -1.44 10.95
N TYR A 79 3.71 -2.70 11.13
CA TYR A 79 2.48 -3.22 10.58
C TYR A 79 1.57 -3.84 11.65
N ARG A 80 0.27 -3.79 11.37
CA ARG A 80 -0.76 -4.53 12.10
C ARG A 80 -1.67 -5.20 11.09
N MET A 81 -1.91 -6.48 11.28
CA MET A 81 -2.74 -7.32 10.43
C MET A 81 -3.86 -7.93 11.27
N ALA A 82 -5.10 -7.81 10.79
CA ALA A 82 -6.26 -8.41 11.41
C ALA A 82 -6.95 -9.32 10.40
N THR A 83 -7.09 -10.59 10.77
CA THR A 83 -7.81 -11.61 9.99
C THR A 83 -9.13 -11.91 10.67
N THR A 84 -10.24 -11.68 9.97
CA THR A 84 -11.60 -11.95 10.46
C THR A 84 -12.34 -12.87 9.50
N GLU A 85 -12.96 -13.93 10.00
CA GLU A 85 -13.90 -14.72 9.19
C GLU A 85 -15.15 -13.88 8.89
N ILE A 86 -15.58 -13.87 7.63
CA ILE A 86 -16.80 -13.21 7.19
C ILE A 86 -17.75 -14.25 6.58
N GLU A 87 -19.04 -14.05 6.81
CA GLU A 87 -20.07 -14.84 6.12
C GLU A 87 -20.08 -14.51 4.62
N ASP A 88 -20.27 -15.51 3.76
CA ASP A 88 -20.32 -15.31 2.32
C ASP A 88 -21.57 -14.48 1.95
N PRO A 89 -21.42 -13.25 1.41
CA PRO A 89 -22.55 -12.41 1.04
C PRO A 89 -23.21 -12.86 -0.28
N SER A 90 -22.69 -13.90 -0.95
CA SER A 90 -23.31 -14.46 -2.14
C SER A 90 -24.71 -14.97 -1.80
N PRO A 91 -25.75 -14.62 -2.57
CA PRO A 91 -27.08 -15.19 -2.37
C PRO A 91 -26.94 -16.71 -2.46
N ALA A 92 -27.33 -17.40 -1.39
CA ALA A 92 -27.32 -18.86 -1.34
C ALA A 92 -27.90 -19.39 -2.65
N SER A 93 -27.04 -19.99 -3.47
CA SER A 93 -27.46 -20.55 -4.73
C SER A 93 -28.63 -21.47 -4.40
N ALA A 94 -29.80 -21.23 -4.99
CA ALA A 94 -31.03 -21.99 -4.77
C ALA A 94 -30.89 -23.40 -5.38
N LEU A 95 -29.90 -24.14 -4.93
CA LEU A 95 -29.80 -25.57 -5.12
C LEU A 95 -30.82 -26.19 -4.15
N PRO A 96 -31.64 -27.14 -4.60
CA PRO A 96 -32.58 -27.83 -3.73
C PRO A 96 -31.83 -28.36 -2.50
N THR A 97 -32.33 -28.04 -1.31
CA THR A 97 -31.83 -28.47 0.02
C THR A 97 -31.81 -30.00 0.20
N ALA A 98 -32.10 -30.77 -0.84
CA ALA A 98 -32.28 -32.20 -0.81
C ALA A 98 -31.03 -32.95 -1.30
N VAL A 99 -29.89 -32.77 -0.63
CA VAL A 99 -28.77 -33.73 -0.41
C VAL A 99 -27.53 -33.00 0.12
N VAL A 100 -27.69 -32.14 1.12
CA VAL A 100 -26.53 -31.68 1.91
C VAL A 100 -26.37 -32.68 3.05
N ASP A 101 -25.62 -33.75 2.81
CA ASP A 101 -25.16 -34.61 3.90
C ASP A 101 -24.47 -33.75 4.96
N ALA A 102 -24.58 -34.12 6.23
CA ALA A 102 -23.92 -33.42 7.33
C ALA A 102 -22.39 -33.25 7.09
N ALA A 103 -21.78 -34.18 6.34
CA ALA A 103 -20.39 -34.11 5.90
C ALA A 103 -20.08 -32.97 4.90
N THR A 104 -21.07 -32.55 4.09
CA THR A 104 -20.95 -31.44 3.13
C THR A 104 -21.17 -30.09 3.82
N ALA A 105 -22.03 -30.02 4.83
CA ALA A 105 -22.23 -28.81 5.65
C ALA A 105 -21.00 -28.46 6.50
N VAL A 106 -20.26 -29.47 6.98
CA VAL A 106 -18.98 -29.30 7.69
C VAL A 106 -17.88 -28.74 6.78
N ASN A 107 -18.02 -28.89 5.46
CA ASN A 107 -17.04 -28.45 4.46
C ASN A 107 -17.43 -27.17 3.69
N ALA A 108 -18.31 -26.34 4.25
CA ALA A 108 -18.68 -25.09 3.62
C ALA A 108 -17.46 -24.17 3.43
N PRO A 109 -17.30 -23.54 2.25
CA PRO A 109 -16.22 -22.59 2.02
C PRO A 109 -16.35 -21.40 2.98
N LYS A 110 -15.26 -21.10 3.70
CA LYS A 110 -15.17 -19.96 4.62
C LYS A 110 -14.43 -18.82 3.93
N ILE A 111 -14.92 -17.60 4.07
CA ILE A 111 -14.24 -16.40 3.57
C ILE A 111 -13.58 -15.68 4.73
N TYR A 112 -12.33 -15.28 4.56
CA TYR A 112 -11.59 -14.48 5.51
C TYR A 112 -11.29 -13.11 4.90
N ARG A 113 -11.54 -12.07 5.68
CA ARG A 113 -11.08 -10.71 5.41
C ARG A 113 -9.79 -10.47 6.16
N ILE A 114 -8.75 -10.09 5.43
CA ILE A 114 -7.44 -9.74 5.97
C ILE A 114 -7.25 -8.24 5.75
N ALA A 115 -7.19 -7.49 6.84
CA ALA A 115 -6.87 -6.07 6.84
C ALA A 115 -5.44 -5.86 7.34
N LEU A 116 -4.64 -5.11 6.61
CA LEU A 116 -3.25 -4.82 6.91
C LEU A 116 -3.05 -3.30 6.91
N ASP A 117 -2.66 -2.75 8.05
CA ASP A 117 -2.25 -1.37 8.22
C ASP A 117 -0.72 -1.31 8.34
N VAL A 118 -0.06 -0.52 7.51
CA VAL A 118 1.39 -0.29 7.53
C VAL A 118 1.65 1.18 7.82
N SER A 119 2.49 1.48 8.80
CA SER A 119 2.80 2.84 9.24
C SER A 119 4.29 3.12 9.32
N TRP A 120 4.70 4.34 8.98
CA TRP A 120 6.10 4.78 9.06
C TRP A 120 6.20 6.30 9.23
N GLY A 121 7.43 6.77 9.48
CA GLY A 121 7.70 8.20 9.70
C GLY A 121 7.63 8.61 11.18
N PRO A 122 7.72 9.93 11.46
CA PRO A 122 7.82 10.45 12.81
C PRO A 122 6.54 10.17 13.62
N ALA A 123 6.71 9.97 14.94
CA ALA A 123 5.60 9.62 15.82
C ALA A 123 4.47 10.67 15.89
N ASP A 124 4.78 11.93 15.61
CA ASP A 124 3.84 13.06 15.61
C ASP A 124 2.98 13.13 14.33
N ALA A 125 3.50 12.61 13.22
CA ALA A 125 2.81 12.58 11.93
C ALA A 125 3.13 11.28 11.18
N PRO A 126 2.66 10.12 11.69
CA PRO A 126 2.89 8.86 11.03
C PRO A 126 2.13 8.84 9.70
N ARG A 127 2.79 8.32 8.67
CA ARG A 127 2.13 7.93 7.42
C ARG A 127 1.57 6.54 7.57
N GLU A 128 0.45 6.29 6.91
CA GLU A 128 -0.25 5.01 6.98
C GLU A 128 -0.73 4.58 5.59
N LEU A 129 -0.57 3.29 5.29
CA LEU A 129 -1.16 2.60 4.14
C LEU A 129 -2.02 1.46 4.64
N LYS A 130 -3.22 1.34 4.07
CA LYS A 130 -4.19 0.31 4.43
C LYS A 130 -4.45 -0.59 3.24
N PHE A 131 -4.36 -1.89 3.47
CA PHE A 131 -4.65 -2.92 2.49
C PHE A 131 -5.75 -3.84 3.03
N VAL A 132 -6.66 -4.26 2.15
CA VAL A 132 -7.71 -5.22 2.48
C VAL A 132 -7.78 -6.24 1.38
N THR A 133 -7.73 -7.52 1.75
CA THR A 133 -7.93 -8.64 0.83
C THR A 133 -8.94 -9.63 1.38
N LEU A 134 -9.62 -10.34 0.48
CA LEU A 134 -10.55 -11.41 0.79
C LEU A 134 -9.95 -12.72 0.30
N ARG A 135 -9.87 -13.72 1.18
CA ARG A 135 -9.42 -15.06 0.83
C ARG A 135 -10.48 -16.09 1.21
N ALA A 136 -10.92 -16.87 0.23
CA ALA A 136 -11.78 -18.03 0.46
C ALA A 136 -10.92 -19.27 0.72
N ARG A 137 -11.32 -20.10 1.67
CA ARG A 137 -10.79 -21.44 1.88
C ARG A 137 -11.92 -22.44 1.80
N SER A 138 -11.78 -23.40 0.89
CA SER A 138 -12.50 -24.66 0.97
C SER A 138 -11.72 -25.59 1.92
N PRO A 139 -12.34 -26.14 2.96
CA PRO A 139 -11.69 -27.15 3.79
C PRO A 139 -11.28 -28.36 2.94
N PRO A 140 -10.16 -29.04 3.27
CA PRO A 140 -9.67 -30.16 2.50
C PRO A 140 -10.75 -31.26 2.44
N LEU A 141 -11.12 -31.67 1.23
CA LEU A 141 -11.97 -32.84 1.01
C LEU A 141 -11.24 -34.03 1.63
N GLY A 142 -11.79 -34.59 2.70
CA GLY A 142 -11.18 -35.71 3.42
C GLY A 142 -10.92 -36.88 2.48
N GLY A 143 -9.67 -37.07 2.07
CA GLY A 143 -9.21 -38.34 1.53
C GLY A 143 -9.01 -39.32 2.69
N PRO A 144 -9.28 -40.63 2.50
CA PRO A 144 -9.06 -41.60 3.56
C PRO A 144 -7.59 -41.56 4.00
N THR A 145 -7.38 -41.35 5.30
CA THR A 145 -6.10 -41.62 5.95
C THR A 145 -5.74 -43.10 5.74
N PRO A 146 -4.49 -43.44 5.37
CA PRO A 146 -4.05 -44.83 5.23
C PRO A 146 -4.03 -45.59 6.56
#